data_AF-A0A2S3ZFM2-F1
#
_entry.id   AF-A0A2S3ZFM2-F1
#
_cell.length_a   1.000
_cell.length_b   1.000
_cell.length_c   1.000
_cell.angle_alpha   90.00
_cell.angle_beta   90.00
_cell.angle_gamma   90.00
#
_symmetry.space_group_name_H-M   'P 1'
#
loop_
_entity.id
_entity.type
_entity.pdbx_description
1 polymer ?
#
loop_
_entity_poly.entity_id
_entity_poly.type
_entity_poly.pdbx_seq_one_letter_code
_entity_poly.pdbx_strand_id
1 'polypeptide(L)'
;MSEVSVRPMTELEFDRWQRAIAEEFAAEQVAAGRWAAEGSIRRALESNSELLPRGLSTPRMLLFSGIDSDGEAFGRAWVGLDHPRGAPGMAFLYDIEVLEQRRGCGLGRALLSAVEDAVMDAGVSALELNVFGRNLRAVTLYDSAGYVVSTQQMQKHLHR
;
A
#
# COMPACT_ATOMS: atom_id res chain seq x y z
N MET A 1 -12.40 -5.33 -20.75
CA MET A 1 -11.49 -5.27 -19.59
C MET A 1 -11.94 -6.36 -18.65
N SER A 2 -11.03 -7.20 -18.16
CA SER A 2 -11.40 -8.24 -17.19
C SER A 2 -12.03 -7.56 -15.98
N GLU A 3 -13.21 -8.01 -15.59
CA GLU A 3 -13.87 -7.52 -14.38
C GLU A 3 -13.01 -7.91 -13.19
N VAL A 4 -12.65 -6.91 -12.39
CA VAL A 4 -11.74 -7.03 -11.25
C VAL A 4 -12.43 -6.39 -10.06
N SER A 5 -12.30 -7.00 -8.90
CA SER A 5 -12.89 -6.52 -7.66
C SER A 5 -11.92 -6.67 -6.50
N VAL A 6 -12.29 -6.13 -5.35
CA VAL A 6 -11.59 -6.37 -4.09
C VAL A 6 -12.51 -7.09 -3.11
N ARG A 7 -11.94 -7.97 -2.30
CA ARG A 7 -12.59 -8.55 -1.13
C ARG A 7 -11.69 -8.42 0.09
N PRO A 8 -12.24 -8.48 1.32
CA PRO A 8 -11.42 -8.60 2.51
C PRO A 8 -10.45 -9.79 2.40
N MET A 9 -9.22 -9.59 2.88
CA MET A 9 -8.26 -10.69 3.05
C MET A 9 -8.81 -11.74 4.01
N THR A 10 -8.49 -12.99 3.74
CA THR A 10 -8.64 -14.09 4.71
C THR A 10 -7.52 -14.03 5.75
N GLU A 11 -7.70 -14.68 6.89
CA GLU A 11 -6.66 -14.79 7.94
C GLU A 11 -5.35 -15.38 7.38
N LEU A 12 -5.45 -16.42 6.55
CA LEU A 12 -4.28 -17.05 5.94
C LEU A 12 -3.53 -16.10 4.98
N GLU A 13 -4.25 -15.30 4.20
CA GLU A 13 -3.63 -14.29 3.32
C GLU A 13 -2.95 -13.19 4.15
N PHE A 14 -3.61 -12.73 5.21
CA PHE A 14 -3.08 -11.72 6.11
C PHE A 14 -1.81 -12.17 6.83
N ASP A 15 -1.79 -13.39 7.37
CA ASP A 15 -0.63 -13.94 8.07
C ASP A 15 0.59 -14.06 7.16
N ARG A 16 0.37 -14.45 5.90
CA ARG A 16 1.43 -14.50 4.87
C ARG A 16 1.90 -13.10 4.48
N TRP A 17 0.96 -12.18 4.32
CA TRP A 17 1.22 -10.82 3.90
C TRP A 17 2.00 -10.02 4.93
N GLN A 18 1.66 -10.09 6.23
CA GLN A 18 2.26 -9.27 7.28
C GLN A 18 3.80 -9.31 7.28
N ARG A 19 4.37 -10.50 7.12
CA ARG A 19 5.82 -10.68 7.07
C ARG A 19 6.39 -10.13 5.77
N ALA A 20 5.79 -10.47 4.63
CA ALA A 20 6.26 -10.04 3.32
C ALA A 20 6.30 -8.50 3.22
N ILE A 21 5.24 -7.81 3.64
CA ILE A 21 5.18 -6.35 3.56
C ILE A 21 6.17 -5.67 4.52
N ALA A 22 6.44 -6.26 5.69
CA ALA A 22 7.45 -5.74 6.60
C ALA A 22 8.87 -5.86 6.02
N GLU A 23 9.17 -6.97 5.34
CA GLU A 23 10.45 -7.18 4.66
C GLU A 23 10.62 -6.22 3.47
N GLU A 24 9.59 -6.07 2.63
CA GLU A 24 9.57 -5.14 1.49
C GLU A 24 9.74 -3.68 1.95
N PHE A 25 8.98 -3.26 2.96
CA PHE A 25 9.07 -1.90 3.50
C PHE A 25 10.43 -1.63 4.13
N ALA A 26 10.97 -2.57 4.91
CA ALA A 26 12.31 -2.46 5.48
C ALA A 26 13.38 -2.32 4.39
N ALA A 27 13.31 -3.12 3.32
CA ALA A 27 14.24 -3.06 2.20
C ALA A 27 14.20 -1.69 1.50
N GLU A 28 13.02 -1.13 1.24
CA GLU A 28 12.87 0.19 0.63
C GLU A 28 13.41 1.32 1.52
N GLN A 29 13.17 1.24 2.84
CA GLN A 29 13.67 2.21 3.81
C GLN A 29 15.21 2.21 3.90
N VAL A 30 15.82 1.02 3.86
CA VAL A 30 17.28 0.86 3.83
C VAL A 30 17.84 1.37 2.51
N ALA A 31 17.24 0.98 1.38
CA ALA A 31 17.66 1.46 0.07
C ALA A 31 17.53 2.99 -0.04
N ALA A 32 16.52 3.59 0.60
CA ALA A 32 16.34 5.04 0.70
C ALA A 32 17.35 5.74 1.62
N GLY A 33 18.24 5.00 2.28
CA GLY A 33 19.21 5.55 3.21
C GLY A 33 18.58 6.08 4.51
N ARG A 34 17.30 5.76 4.76
CA ARG A 34 16.56 6.24 5.93
C ARG A 34 16.84 5.39 7.15
N TRP A 35 16.98 4.08 6.98
CA TRP A 35 17.22 3.12 8.06
C TRP A 35 18.53 2.34 7.85
N ALA A 36 19.13 1.90 8.96
CA ALA A 36 20.18 0.89 8.92
C ALA A 36 19.59 -0.49 8.58
N ALA A 37 20.36 -1.36 7.92
CA ALA A 37 19.91 -2.71 7.57
C ALA A 37 19.62 -3.55 8.81
N GLU A 38 20.49 -3.45 9.82
CA GLU A 38 20.32 -4.15 11.08
C GLU A 38 19.05 -3.70 11.82
N GLY A 39 18.19 -4.67 12.18
CA GLY A 39 16.95 -4.42 12.91
C GLY A 39 15.81 -3.80 12.08
N SER A 40 16.01 -3.51 10.79
CA SER A 40 15.01 -2.88 9.91
C SER A 40 13.70 -3.65 9.82
N ILE A 41 13.77 -4.98 9.64
CA ILE A 41 12.59 -5.85 9.53
C ILE A 41 11.78 -5.84 10.83
N ARG A 42 12.45 -5.97 11.99
CA ARG A 42 11.79 -5.91 13.31
C ARG A 42 11.06 -4.57 13.49
N ARG A 43 11.72 -3.47 13.16
CA ARG A 43 11.11 -2.14 13.22
C ARG A 43 9.88 -2.01 12.30
N ALA A 44 9.94 -2.60 11.10
CA ALA A 44 8.79 -2.62 10.19
C ALA A 44 7.62 -3.45 10.75
N LEU A 45 7.90 -4.62 11.33
CA LEU A 45 6.89 -5.45 12.00
C LEU A 45 6.23 -4.71 13.18
N GLU A 46 7.02 -4.03 14.01
CA GLU A 46 6.52 -3.20 15.12
C GLU A 46 5.61 -2.09 14.60
N SER A 47 6.04 -1.36 13.56
CA SER A 47 5.24 -0.28 12.94
C SER A 47 3.92 -0.80 12.35
N ASN A 48 3.94 -1.95 11.68
CA ASN A 48 2.73 -2.57 11.15
C ASN A 48 1.78 -3.00 12.27
N SER A 49 2.32 -3.51 13.38
CA SER A 49 1.52 -3.95 14.53
C SER A 49 0.87 -2.78 15.26
N GLU A 50 1.53 -1.62 15.32
CA GLU A 50 0.95 -0.38 15.85
C GLU A 50 -0.24 0.12 15.00
N LEU A 51 -0.16 -0.05 13.68
CA LEU A 51 -1.25 0.31 12.76
C LEU A 51 -2.36 -0.75 12.72
N LEU A 52 -2.06 -2.01 13.04
CA LEU A 52 -2.99 -3.15 13.00
C LEU A 52 -3.08 -3.87 14.36
N PRO A 53 -3.44 -3.18 15.47
CA PRO A 53 -3.42 -3.75 16.81
C PRO A 53 -4.41 -4.91 17.01
N ARG A 54 -5.38 -5.08 16.10
CA ARG A 54 -6.33 -6.21 16.09
C ARG A 54 -6.27 -7.00 14.77
N GLY A 55 -5.15 -6.93 14.06
CA GLY A 55 -4.96 -7.56 12.75
C GLY A 55 -6.05 -7.16 11.76
N LEU A 56 -6.65 -8.14 11.07
CA LEU A 56 -7.79 -7.94 10.16
C LEU A 56 -9.01 -7.28 10.79
N SER A 57 -9.18 -7.40 12.10
CA SER A 57 -10.29 -6.80 12.84
C SER A 57 -9.97 -5.39 13.35
N THR A 58 -8.88 -4.78 12.89
CA THR A 58 -8.53 -3.39 13.25
C THR A 58 -9.59 -2.44 12.67
N PRO A 59 -10.31 -1.67 13.50
CA PRO A 59 -11.32 -0.76 13.01
C PRO A 59 -10.73 0.27 12.04
N ARG A 60 -11.52 0.67 11.05
CA ARG A 60 -11.15 1.70 10.07
C ARG A 60 -9.89 1.37 9.25
N MET A 61 -9.54 0.09 9.17
CA MET A 61 -8.54 -0.44 8.26
C MET A 61 -9.23 -1.35 7.24
N LEU A 62 -8.92 -1.11 5.97
CA LEU A 62 -9.35 -1.95 4.85
C LEU A 62 -8.14 -2.75 4.38
N LEU A 63 -8.26 -4.07 4.43
CA LEU A 63 -7.23 -5.00 3.97
C LEU A 63 -7.83 -5.91 2.92
N PHE A 64 -7.38 -5.75 1.68
CA PHE A 64 -8.01 -6.36 0.53
C PHE A 64 -7.09 -7.29 -0.23
N SER A 65 -7.67 -8.37 -0.75
CA SER A 65 -7.14 -9.12 -1.88
C SER A 65 -7.85 -8.64 -3.15
N GLY A 66 -7.08 -8.32 -4.20
CA GLY A 66 -7.60 -8.07 -5.54
C GLY A 66 -7.89 -9.39 -6.23
N ILE A 67 -9.11 -9.56 -6.74
CA ILE A 67 -9.62 -10.79 -7.33
C ILE A 67 -10.03 -10.54 -8.78
N ASP A 68 -9.62 -11.42 -9.69
CA ASP A 68 -10.04 -11.40 -11.09
C ASP A 68 -11.38 -12.11 -11.32
N SER A 69 -11.83 -12.15 -12.56
CA SER A 69 -13.12 -12.75 -12.95
C SER A 69 -13.24 -14.23 -12.61
N ASP A 70 -12.12 -14.93 -12.45
CA ASP A 70 -12.09 -16.37 -12.14
C ASP A 70 -12.03 -16.63 -10.62
N GLY A 71 -12.00 -15.57 -9.80
CA GLY A 71 -11.88 -15.69 -8.35
C GLY A 71 -10.44 -15.77 -7.84
N GLU A 72 -9.44 -15.62 -8.72
CA GLU A 72 -8.04 -15.77 -8.38
C GLU A 72 -7.45 -14.46 -7.85
N ALA A 73 -6.69 -14.57 -6.75
CA ALA A 73 -6.00 -13.43 -6.17
C ALA A 73 -4.82 -13.01 -7.04
N PHE A 74 -4.80 -11.75 -7.46
CA PHE A 74 -3.72 -11.19 -8.29
C PHE A 74 -2.94 -10.08 -7.58
N GLY A 75 -3.41 -9.60 -6.44
CA GLY A 75 -2.82 -8.48 -5.74
C GLY A 75 -3.47 -8.23 -4.40
N ARG A 76 -3.03 -7.16 -3.73
CA ARG A 76 -3.44 -6.79 -2.38
C ARG A 76 -3.34 -5.30 -2.16
N ALA A 77 -4.11 -4.80 -1.19
CA ALA A 77 -4.03 -3.41 -0.75
C ALA A 77 -4.32 -3.29 0.75
N TRP A 78 -3.71 -2.28 1.38
CA TRP A 78 -3.95 -1.90 2.75
C TRP A 78 -4.17 -0.39 2.86
N VAL A 79 -5.35 -0.01 3.34
CA VAL A 79 -5.77 1.38 3.51
C VAL A 79 -6.22 1.63 4.94
N GLY A 80 -5.82 2.76 5.52
CA GLY A 80 -6.47 3.33 6.70
C GLY A 80 -7.46 4.42 6.29
N LEU A 81 -8.68 4.38 6.84
CA LEU A 81 -9.71 5.39 6.57
C LEU A 81 -9.48 6.70 7.35
N ASP A 82 -8.54 6.68 8.30
CA ASP A 82 -8.05 7.87 8.99
C ASP A 82 -6.59 8.10 8.61
N HIS A 83 -6.27 9.33 8.22
CA HIS A 83 -4.92 9.72 7.86
C HIS A 83 -3.96 9.61 9.07
N PRO A 84 -2.77 8.98 8.94
CA PRO A 84 -1.84 8.79 10.06
C PRO A 84 -1.30 10.09 10.66
N ARG A 85 -1.37 11.20 9.90
CA ARG A 85 -0.99 12.55 10.37
C ARG A 85 -2.19 13.44 10.73
N GLY A 86 -3.38 12.87 10.87
CA GLY A 86 -4.59 13.57 11.30
C GLY A 86 -5.21 14.53 10.27
N ALA A 87 -4.95 14.34 8.97
CA ALA A 87 -5.61 15.11 7.93
C ALA A 87 -7.11 14.70 7.87
N PRO A 88 -8.05 15.64 8.08
CA PRO A 88 -9.47 15.31 8.17
C PRO A 88 -10.04 14.90 6.81
N GLY A 89 -10.88 13.87 6.78
CA GLY A 89 -11.55 13.40 5.56
C GLY A 89 -10.62 12.79 4.51
N MET A 90 -9.42 12.37 4.91
CA MET A 90 -8.39 11.82 4.04
C MET A 90 -8.06 10.40 4.52
N ALA A 91 -8.17 9.42 3.64
CA ALA A 91 -7.67 8.07 3.84
C ALA A 91 -6.18 7.99 3.46
N PHE A 92 -5.52 6.92 3.87
CA PHE A 92 -4.12 6.69 3.56
C PHE A 92 -3.89 5.27 3.04
N LEU A 93 -3.37 5.15 1.82
CA LEU A 93 -2.95 3.89 1.22
C LEU A 93 -1.53 3.57 1.71
N TYR A 94 -1.43 2.58 2.59
CA TYR A 94 -0.17 2.12 3.17
C TYR A 94 0.59 1.18 2.24
N ASP A 95 -0.13 0.27 1.56
CA ASP A 95 0.44 -0.71 0.65
C ASP A 95 -0.53 -1.02 -0.50
N ILE A 96 0.03 -1.21 -1.69
CA ILE A 96 -0.67 -1.80 -2.83
C ILE A 96 0.32 -2.59 -3.67
N GLU A 97 -0.02 -3.83 -3.97
CA GLU A 97 0.84 -4.69 -4.76
C GLU A 97 0.04 -5.56 -5.73
N VAL A 98 0.61 -5.78 -6.92
CA VAL A 98 0.18 -6.84 -7.85
C VAL A 98 1.27 -7.90 -7.85
N LEU A 99 0.85 -9.17 -7.72
CA LEU A 99 1.72 -10.34 -7.75
C LEU A 99 2.62 -10.31 -8.99
N GLU A 100 3.88 -10.71 -8.82
CA GLU A 100 4.89 -10.52 -9.85
C GLU A 100 4.50 -11.10 -11.22
N GLN A 101 3.93 -12.31 -11.20
CA GLN A 101 3.52 -13.06 -12.38
C GLN A 101 2.29 -12.46 -13.08
N ARG A 102 1.61 -11.49 -12.46
CA ARG A 102 0.38 -10.85 -12.95
C ARG A 102 0.62 -9.38 -13.36
N ARG A 103 1.84 -8.87 -13.25
CA ARG A 103 2.19 -7.48 -13.61
C ARG A 103 2.18 -7.27 -15.12
N GLY A 104 2.06 -6.01 -15.55
CA GLY A 104 2.09 -5.63 -16.97
C GLY A 104 0.75 -5.75 -17.71
N CYS A 105 -0.30 -6.25 -17.06
CA CYS A 105 -1.61 -6.48 -17.68
C CYS A 105 -2.68 -5.44 -17.28
N GLY A 106 -2.28 -4.26 -16.81
CA GLY A 106 -3.21 -3.21 -16.35
C GLY A 106 -3.86 -3.45 -14.98
N LEU A 107 -3.61 -4.59 -14.34
CA LEU A 107 -4.20 -4.98 -13.05
C LEU A 107 -3.89 -4.02 -11.90
N GLY A 108 -2.74 -3.32 -11.93
CA GLY A 108 -2.41 -2.33 -10.90
C GLY A 108 -3.38 -1.14 -10.91
N ARG A 109 -3.80 -0.70 -12.09
CA ARG A 109 -4.80 0.37 -12.24
C ARG A 109 -6.19 -0.11 -11.84
N ALA A 110 -6.55 -1.34 -12.23
CA ALA A 110 -7.83 -1.91 -11.85
C ALA A 110 -7.95 -2.07 -10.33
N LEU A 111 -6.90 -2.56 -9.68
CA LEU A 111 -6.84 -2.68 -8.22
C LEU A 111 -6.92 -1.32 -7.52
N LEU A 112 -6.17 -0.32 -8.02
CA LEU A 112 -6.20 1.02 -7.46
C LEU A 112 -7.61 1.63 -7.54
N SER A 113 -8.27 1.52 -8.70
CA SER A 113 -9.66 1.99 -8.88
C SER A 113 -10.63 1.29 -7.92
N ALA A 114 -10.53 -0.03 -7.77
CA ALA A 114 -11.39 -0.78 -6.85
C ALA A 114 -11.15 -0.41 -5.38
N VAL A 115 -9.91 -0.03 -5.03
CA VAL A 115 -9.57 0.49 -3.70
C VAL A 115 -10.14 1.89 -3.50
N GLU A 116 -10.04 2.77 -4.49
CA GLU A 116 -10.62 4.12 -4.45
C GLU A 116 -12.15 4.06 -4.24
N ASP A 117 -12.84 3.17 -4.97
CA ASP A 117 -14.28 2.93 -4.81
C ASP A 117 -14.61 2.47 -3.37
N ALA A 118 -13.85 1.53 -2.82
CA ALA A 118 -14.06 1.06 -1.45
C ALA A 118 -13.82 2.16 -0.38
N VAL A 119 -12.89 3.09 -0.64
CA VAL A 119 -12.67 4.26 0.23
C VAL A 119 -13.85 5.22 0.17
N MET A 120 -14.39 5.46 -1.04
CA MET A 120 -15.58 6.30 -1.25
C MET A 120 -16.83 5.69 -0.60
N ASP A 121 -17.04 4.38 -0.73
CA ASP A 121 -18.14 3.65 -0.09
C ASP A 121 -18.06 3.71 1.45
N ALA A 122 -16.85 3.82 1.99
CA ALA A 122 -16.61 4.03 3.42
C ALA A 122 -16.80 5.50 3.87
N GLY A 123 -17.20 6.39 2.97
CA GLY A 123 -17.53 7.79 3.25
C GLY A 123 -16.32 8.73 3.28
N VAL A 124 -15.19 8.35 2.69
CA VAL A 124 -13.98 9.18 2.61
C VAL A 124 -13.73 9.56 1.15
N SER A 125 -13.51 10.85 0.88
CA SER A 125 -13.46 11.38 -0.50
C SER A 125 -12.06 11.76 -0.99
N ALA A 126 -11.02 11.48 -0.20
CA ALA A 126 -9.64 11.76 -0.56
C ALA A 126 -8.72 10.64 -0.08
N LEU A 127 -7.69 10.33 -0.86
CA LEU A 127 -6.74 9.26 -0.59
C LEU A 127 -5.31 9.77 -0.81
N GLU A 128 -4.48 9.68 0.23
CA GLU A 128 -3.05 9.98 0.16
C GLU A 128 -2.22 8.70 0.23
N LEU A 129 -1.01 8.74 -0.28
CA LEU A 129 -0.02 7.66 -0.18
C LEU A 129 1.40 8.21 -0.16
N ASN A 130 2.34 7.37 0.24
CA ASN A 130 3.75 7.60 -0.02
C ASN A 130 4.23 6.66 -1.12
N VAL A 131 5.06 7.18 -2.02
CA VAL A 131 5.76 6.36 -3.03
C VAL A 131 7.25 6.69 -3.00
N PHE A 132 8.09 5.66 -2.98
CA PHE A 132 9.54 5.83 -3.08
C PHE A 132 9.89 6.32 -4.49
N GLY A 133 10.67 7.40 -4.60
CA GLY A 133 10.98 8.03 -5.90
C GLY A 133 11.69 7.11 -6.91
N ARG A 134 12.31 6.02 -6.46
CA ARG A 134 12.90 4.98 -7.33
C ARG A 134 11.88 4.05 -7.96
N ASN A 135 10.67 3.95 -7.40
CA ASN A 135 9.61 3.08 -7.89
C ASN A 135 8.85 3.78 -9.02
N LEU A 136 9.54 3.99 -10.15
CA LEU A 136 9.02 4.73 -11.29
C LEU A 136 7.72 4.12 -11.83
N ARG A 137 7.56 2.79 -11.76
CA ARG A 137 6.32 2.13 -12.18
C ARG A 137 5.13 2.56 -11.35
N ALA A 138 5.27 2.62 -10.01
CA ALA A 138 4.22 3.09 -9.13
C ALA A 138 3.98 4.60 -9.32
N VAL A 139 5.05 5.40 -9.48
CA VAL A 139 4.92 6.85 -9.77
C VAL A 139 4.11 7.08 -11.03
N THR A 140 4.42 6.40 -12.14
CA THR A 140 3.64 6.51 -13.39
C THR A 140 2.20 6.03 -13.22
N LEU A 141 1.97 4.96 -12.44
CA LEU A 141 0.62 4.48 -12.15
C LEU A 141 -0.21 5.56 -11.45
N TYR A 142 0.31 6.15 -10.36
CA TYR A 142 -0.41 7.16 -9.59
C TYR A 142 -0.62 8.45 -10.36
N ASP A 143 0.41 8.94 -11.06
CA ASP A 143 0.31 10.13 -11.91
C ASP A 143 -0.79 9.97 -12.97
N SER A 144 -0.78 8.84 -13.67
CA SER A 144 -1.80 8.54 -14.68
C SER A 144 -3.19 8.21 -14.09
N ALA A 145 -3.30 7.99 -12.78
CA ALA A 145 -4.56 7.83 -12.06
C ALA A 145 -5.10 9.16 -11.49
N GLY A 146 -4.35 10.26 -11.64
CA GLY A 146 -4.77 11.60 -11.20
C GLY A 146 -4.27 12.00 -9.81
N TYR A 147 -3.37 11.20 -9.21
CA TYR A 147 -2.67 11.62 -7.99
C TYR A 147 -1.73 12.77 -8.29
N VAL A 148 -1.67 13.74 -7.38
CA VAL A 148 -0.74 14.86 -7.44
C VAL A 148 0.27 14.76 -6.31
N VAL A 149 1.51 15.19 -6.57
CA VAL A 149 2.55 15.24 -5.54
C VAL A 149 2.19 16.34 -4.53
N SER A 150 1.86 15.95 -3.30
CA SER A 150 1.58 16.89 -2.20
C SER A 150 2.83 17.26 -1.40
N THR A 151 3.79 16.35 -1.27
CA THR A 151 5.06 16.56 -0.55
C THR A 151 6.18 15.76 -1.23
N GLN A 152 7.40 16.31 -1.25
CA GLN A 152 8.60 15.61 -1.72
C GLN A 152 9.72 15.71 -0.69
N GLN A 153 10.35 14.58 -0.36
CA GLN A 153 11.54 14.51 0.48
C GLN A 153 12.75 14.21 -0.40
N MET A 154 13.85 14.96 -0.21
CA MET A 154 15.07 14.82 -0.99
C MET A 154 16.28 14.72 -0.06
N GLN A 155 17.27 13.92 -0.46
CA GLN A 155 18.52 13.73 0.28
C GLN A 155 19.70 13.74 -0.69
N LYS A 156 20.83 14.30 -0.24
CA LYS A 156 22.11 14.28 -0.95
C LYS A 156 23.23 13.97 0.05
N HIS A 157 24.07 12.98 -0.25
CA HIS A 157 25.29 12.76 0.51
C HIS A 157 26.32 13.84 0.18
N LEU A 158 26.88 14.46 1.22
CA LEU A 158 27.90 15.50 1.09
C LEU A 158 29.27 14.89 1.37
N HIS A 159 30.21 15.11 0.45
CA HIS A 159 31.61 14.75 0.60
C HIS A 159 32.46 16.03 0.44
N ARG A 160 33.60 16.10 1.15
CA ARG A 160 34.59 17.16 0.97
C ARG A 160 35.60 16.76 -0.10
#